data_AF-A0A936H7Z2-F1
#
_entry.id   AF-A0A936H7Z2-F1
#
_cell.length_a   1.000
_cell.length_b   1.000
_cell.length_c   1.000
_cell.angle_alpha   90.00
_cell.angle_beta   90.00
_cell.angle_gamma   90.00
#
_symmetry.space_group_name_H-M   'P 1'
#
loop_
_entity.id
_entity.type
_entity.pdbx_description
1 polymer ?
#
loop_
_entity_poly.entity_id
_entity_poly.type
_entity_poly.pdbx_seq_one_letter_code
_entity_poly.pdbx_strand_id
1 'polypeptide(L)'
;MKKISVFTVSLLLLTLALSCQNKKNAQTPADGEASAASDTDYGVFAEDGDSLLIPTFEIEVRNSLKTNQMLTKQKETVLVAANFYGDPKDEKDKDDVGQLQIIDKEVELTGDARIARFSGVKFSKQVYEKLADKDLRVLVYVVSGRRSSEDNLLDCSIMDLKASQFMDKRFLIGCKLNEEPAQAGAGMVGNSYPIACYALPSAGEAPSAQLNFLVSCSETGDMEWAGQPMADLEALKAAIRPVLADMVKNGAKELPGIETQGCMMGASGAIRDMYEELKGEVGKKR
;
A
#
# COMPACT_ATOMS: atom_id res chain seq x y z
N MET A 1 54.83 6.11 -14.03
CA MET A 1 55.07 4.79 -14.64
C MET A 1 53.78 3.99 -14.58
N LYS A 2 53.27 3.54 -15.72
CA LYS A 2 52.04 2.76 -15.91
C LYS A 2 52.27 1.29 -15.53
N LYS A 3 51.25 0.60 -15.00
CA LYS A 3 50.93 -0.79 -15.39
C LYS A 3 49.42 -0.99 -15.43
N ILE A 4 48.92 -1.24 -16.63
CA ILE A 4 47.58 -1.66 -16.99
C ILE A 4 47.64 -3.19 -17.08
N SER A 5 46.72 -3.91 -16.44
CA SER A 5 46.59 -5.36 -16.62
C SER A 5 45.36 -5.66 -17.45
N VAL A 6 45.61 -6.19 -18.64
CA VAL A 6 44.65 -6.66 -19.64
C VAL A 6 44.35 -8.12 -19.32
N PHE A 7 43.07 -8.50 -19.26
CA PHE A 7 42.67 -9.90 -19.33
C PHE A 7 41.74 -10.08 -20.54
N THR A 8 42.25 -10.84 -21.51
CA THR A 8 41.62 -11.23 -22.75
C THR A 8 41.64 -12.75 -22.80
N VAL A 9 40.49 -13.42 -22.68
CA VAL A 9 40.27 -14.85 -23.00
C VAL A 9 38.75 -15.02 -23.10
N SER A 10 38.11 -15.72 -24.02
CA SER A 10 38.42 -16.21 -25.36
C SER A 10 37.07 -16.63 -25.93
N LEU A 11 36.82 -16.30 -27.18
CA LEU A 11 35.68 -16.70 -27.98
C LEU A 11 35.83 -18.20 -28.34
N LEU A 12 34.79 -19.02 -28.17
CA LEU A 12 34.59 -20.20 -29.02
C LEU A 12 33.11 -20.60 -29.12
N LEU A 13 32.68 -20.78 -30.36
CA LEU A 13 31.36 -21.19 -30.85
C LEU A 13 30.91 -22.56 -30.34
N LEU A 14 29.60 -22.74 -30.18
CA LEU A 14 28.93 -23.96 -30.67
C LEU A 14 27.49 -23.67 -31.11
N THR A 15 27.32 -23.52 -32.42
CA THR A 15 26.03 -23.63 -33.11
C THR A 15 25.76 -25.10 -33.42
N LEU A 16 24.64 -25.63 -32.93
CA LEU A 16 24.04 -26.88 -33.42
C LEU A 16 22.53 -26.66 -33.54
N ALA A 17 22.09 -26.50 -34.79
CA ALA A 17 20.72 -26.67 -35.21
C ALA A 17 20.42 -28.16 -35.39
N LEU A 18 19.25 -28.62 -34.93
CA LEU A 18 18.49 -29.82 -35.35
C LEU A 18 17.19 -29.78 -34.52
N SER A 19 16.08 -29.24 -35.04
CA SER A 19 15.09 -29.94 -35.87
C SER A 19 14.61 -31.27 -35.26
N CYS A 20 13.43 -31.23 -34.61
CA CYS A 20 12.47 -32.33 -34.60
C CYS A 20 11.05 -31.73 -34.62
N GLN A 21 10.47 -31.66 -35.81
CA GLN A 21 9.02 -31.76 -35.94
C GLN A 21 8.59 -33.20 -35.66
N ASN A 22 7.31 -33.32 -35.29
CA ASN A 22 6.40 -34.43 -35.62
C ASN A 22 6.08 -35.43 -34.49
N LYS A 23 4.85 -35.37 -33.95
CA LYS A 23 3.78 -36.34 -34.26
C LYS A 23 2.51 -36.09 -33.45
N LYS A 24 1.39 -35.98 -34.16
CA LYS A 24 0.03 -36.23 -33.65
C LYS A 24 -0.13 -37.71 -33.30
N ASN A 25 -0.63 -38.00 -32.10
CA ASN A 25 -1.56 -39.09 -31.76
C ASN A 25 -1.86 -38.97 -30.26
N ALA A 26 -3.06 -38.55 -29.87
CA ALA A 26 -4.25 -39.39 -29.67
C ALA A 26 -4.34 -39.86 -28.22
N GLN A 27 -5.21 -39.22 -27.42
CA GLN A 27 -6.16 -39.92 -26.55
C GLN A 27 -7.06 -38.93 -25.82
N THR A 28 -8.35 -39.13 -26.04
CA THR A 28 -9.46 -38.67 -25.20
C THR A 28 -9.48 -39.47 -23.90
N PRO A 29 -9.56 -38.81 -22.74
CA PRO A 29 -10.42 -39.22 -21.64
C PRO A 29 -11.56 -38.19 -21.55
N ALA A 30 -12.82 -38.57 -21.79
CA ALA A 30 -13.71 -39.14 -20.77
C ALA A 30 -13.87 -38.17 -19.59
N ASP A 31 -14.96 -37.40 -19.68
CA ASP A 31 -15.73 -36.83 -18.57
C ASP A 31 -14.94 -36.11 -17.48
N GLY A 32 -14.35 -34.98 -17.85
CA GLY A 32 -14.17 -33.89 -16.89
C GLY A 32 -15.46 -33.08 -16.87
N GLU A 33 -16.23 -33.20 -15.79
CA GLU A 33 -17.27 -32.23 -15.45
C GLU A 33 -16.71 -30.83 -15.69
N ALA A 34 -17.27 -30.15 -16.68
CA ALA A 34 -17.12 -28.72 -16.80
C ALA A 34 -17.72 -28.16 -15.51
N SER A 35 -16.85 -27.88 -14.53
CA SER A 35 -17.15 -27.07 -13.38
C SER A 35 -17.89 -25.87 -13.93
N ALA A 36 -19.19 -25.80 -13.65
CA ALA A 36 -20.00 -24.66 -13.95
C ALA A 36 -19.29 -23.51 -13.25
N ALA A 37 -18.60 -22.67 -14.03
CA ALA A 37 -18.01 -21.44 -13.53
C ALA A 37 -19.20 -20.63 -13.01
N SER A 38 -19.45 -20.76 -11.71
CA SER A 38 -20.42 -19.97 -10.99
C SER A 38 -19.87 -18.56 -11.05
N ASP A 39 -20.54 -17.71 -11.82
CA ASP A 39 -20.26 -16.30 -12.05
C ASP A 39 -20.49 -15.52 -10.74
N THR A 40 -19.74 -15.88 -9.72
CA THR A 40 -19.92 -15.44 -8.34
C THR A 40 -19.07 -14.21 -8.18
N ASP A 41 -19.71 -13.06 -8.11
CA ASP A 41 -19.03 -11.79 -7.87
C ASP A 41 -18.57 -11.73 -6.41
N TYR A 42 -17.26 -11.85 -6.18
CA TYR A 42 -16.62 -11.64 -4.87
C TYR A 42 -16.20 -10.18 -4.65
N GLY A 43 -16.76 -9.24 -5.42
CA GLY A 43 -16.45 -7.82 -5.31
C GLY A 43 -15.00 -7.54 -5.68
N VAL A 44 -14.21 -7.06 -4.71
CA VAL A 44 -12.81 -6.66 -4.92
C VAL A 44 -11.81 -7.81 -4.83
N PHE A 45 -12.25 -9.03 -4.49
CA PHE A 45 -11.35 -10.19 -4.35
C PHE A 45 -11.30 -11.02 -5.63
N ALA A 46 -10.09 -11.35 -6.07
CA ALA A 46 -9.91 -12.30 -7.17
C ALA A 46 -9.97 -13.74 -6.65
N GLU A 47 -10.61 -14.64 -7.41
CA GLU A 47 -10.63 -16.06 -7.06
C GLU A 47 -9.29 -16.75 -7.33
N ASP A 48 -8.92 -17.69 -6.46
CA ASP A 48 -7.79 -18.60 -6.65
C ASP A 48 -8.11 -19.97 -6.04
N GLY A 49 -8.78 -20.82 -6.83
CA GLY A 49 -9.28 -22.12 -6.38
C GLY A 49 -10.32 -21.97 -5.27
N ASP A 50 -10.06 -22.58 -4.11
CA ASP A 50 -10.90 -22.50 -2.90
C ASP A 50 -10.60 -21.26 -2.03
N SER A 51 -9.73 -20.38 -2.51
CA SER A 51 -9.32 -19.16 -1.83
C SER A 51 -9.73 -17.92 -2.61
N LEU A 52 -9.69 -16.80 -1.90
CA LEU A 52 -9.83 -15.45 -2.43
C LEU A 52 -8.52 -14.69 -2.17
N LEU A 53 -8.13 -13.86 -3.14
CA LEU A 53 -6.96 -13.01 -3.08
C LEU A 53 -7.35 -11.62 -2.60
N ILE A 54 -6.69 -11.16 -1.54
CA ILE A 54 -6.77 -9.78 -1.08
C ILE A 54 -6.02 -8.88 -2.09
N PRO A 55 -6.60 -7.73 -2.48
CA PRO A 55 -5.94 -6.76 -3.33
C PRO A 55 -4.54 -6.38 -2.84
N THR A 56 -3.65 -6.09 -3.79
CA THR A 56 -2.31 -5.61 -3.44
C THR A 56 -2.39 -4.19 -2.89
N PHE A 57 -1.62 -3.92 -1.85
CA PHE A 57 -1.38 -2.55 -1.37
C PHE A 57 0.01 -2.43 -0.76
N GLU A 58 0.45 -1.20 -0.57
CA GLU A 58 1.76 -0.88 0.01
C GLU A 58 1.64 0.10 1.17
N ILE A 59 2.54 -0.04 2.15
CA ILE A 59 2.68 0.88 3.27
C ILE A 59 4.08 1.47 3.22
N GLU A 60 4.19 2.77 2.98
CA GLU A 60 5.42 3.54 3.13
C GLU A 60 5.51 4.10 4.54
N VAL A 61 6.54 3.70 5.28
CA VAL A 61 6.82 4.21 6.62
C VAL A 61 7.74 5.42 6.54
N ARG A 62 7.28 6.56 7.06
CA ARG A 62 8.09 7.77 7.22
C ARG A 62 8.36 8.08 8.67
N ASN A 63 9.61 7.91 9.06
CA ASN A 63 10.10 8.22 10.39
C ASN A 63 10.52 9.68 10.50
N SER A 64 10.38 10.25 11.69
CA SER A 64 11.10 11.48 12.07
C SER A 64 12.61 11.28 11.96
N LEU A 65 13.37 12.37 11.82
CA LEU A 65 14.84 12.31 11.82
C LEU A 65 15.38 11.67 13.10
N LYS A 66 14.82 12.03 14.26
CA LYS A 66 15.22 11.50 15.56
C LYS A 66 14.91 10.00 15.67
N THR A 67 13.75 9.58 15.16
CA THR A 67 13.36 8.17 15.09
C THR A 67 14.36 7.36 14.25
N ASN A 68 14.72 7.83 13.06
CA ASN A 68 15.71 7.15 12.21
C ASN A 68 17.08 7.02 12.90
N GLN A 69 17.53 8.09 13.57
CA GLN A 69 18.77 8.05 14.36
C GLN A 69 18.69 7.03 15.50
N MET A 70 17.56 6.97 16.20
CA MET A 70 17.37 6.04 17.31
C MET A 70 17.35 4.58 16.84
N LEU A 71 16.54 4.27 15.81
CA LEU A 71 16.47 2.92 15.25
C LEU A 71 17.84 2.45 14.77
N THR A 72 18.58 3.33 14.08
CA THR A 72 19.94 3.02 13.61
C THR A 72 20.90 2.76 14.77
N LYS A 73 20.88 3.62 15.80
CA LYS A 73 21.73 3.49 16.99
C LYS A 73 21.45 2.19 17.75
N GLN A 74 20.19 1.80 17.86
CA GLN A 74 19.78 0.59 18.56
C GLN A 74 19.83 -0.67 17.68
N LYS A 75 20.14 -0.54 16.39
CA LYS A 75 20.07 -1.63 15.39
C LYS A 75 18.67 -2.26 15.32
N GLU A 76 17.66 -1.43 15.51
CA GLU A 76 16.26 -1.82 15.37
C GLU A 76 15.80 -1.84 13.94
N THR A 77 14.75 -2.62 13.71
CA THR A 77 14.00 -2.70 12.47
C THR A 77 12.60 -2.13 12.66
N VAL A 78 11.83 -2.08 11.58
CA VAL A 78 10.42 -1.68 11.61
C VAL A 78 9.58 -2.87 11.16
N LEU A 79 8.55 -3.22 11.93
CA LEU A 79 7.59 -4.25 11.58
C LEU A 79 6.27 -3.58 11.20
N VAL A 80 5.78 -3.87 10.00
CA VAL A 80 4.46 -3.42 9.53
C VAL A 80 3.54 -4.62 9.56
N ALA A 81 2.51 -4.57 10.40
CA ALA A 81 1.52 -5.63 10.57
C ALA A 81 0.18 -5.22 9.95
N ALA A 82 -0.46 -6.14 9.25
CA ALA A 82 -1.77 -6.00 8.63
C ALA A 82 -2.68 -7.13 9.11
N ASN A 83 -3.69 -6.75 9.90
CA ASN A 83 -4.68 -7.67 10.45
C ASN A 83 -5.97 -7.52 9.64
N PHE A 84 -6.37 -8.58 8.96
CA PHE A 84 -7.59 -8.60 8.16
C PHE A 84 -8.73 -9.21 8.98
N TYR A 85 -9.85 -8.50 9.04
CA TYR A 85 -10.97 -8.86 9.89
C TYR A 85 -12.30 -8.39 9.30
N GLY A 86 -13.42 -8.83 9.87
CA GLY A 86 -14.74 -8.31 9.54
C GLY A 86 -15.81 -8.75 10.54
N ASP A 87 -17.05 -8.36 10.32
CA ASP A 87 -18.15 -8.76 11.18
C ASP A 87 -18.68 -10.14 10.76
N PRO A 88 -18.79 -11.14 11.67
CA PRO A 88 -19.38 -12.42 11.32
C PRO A 88 -20.91 -12.37 11.27
N LYS A 89 -21.51 -13.26 10.46
CA LYS A 89 -22.96 -13.52 10.43
C LYS A 89 -23.45 -14.20 11.72
N ASP A 90 -22.65 -15.09 12.29
CA ASP A 90 -22.99 -15.89 13.47
C ASP A 90 -22.15 -15.46 14.69
N GLU A 91 -22.79 -15.31 15.86
CA GLU A 91 -22.13 -14.94 17.12
C GLU A 91 -21.00 -15.91 17.54
N LYS A 92 -21.12 -17.20 17.19
CA LYS A 92 -20.12 -18.23 17.52
C LYS A 92 -18.77 -18.03 16.83
N ASP A 93 -18.74 -17.24 15.75
CA ASP A 93 -17.56 -16.99 14.93
C ASP A 93 -16.85 -15.69 15.37
N LYS A 94 -17.34 -15.00 16.42
CA LYS A 94 -16.69 -13.83 17.00
C LYS A 94 -15.51 -14.21 17.89
N ASP A 95 -14.46 -13.41 17.81
CA ASP A 95 -13.35 -13.40 18.76
C ASP A 95 -13.67 -12.56 20.01
N ASP A 96 -12.66 -12.37 20.88
CA ASP A 96 -12.80 -11.64 22.14
C ASP A 96 -13.15 -10.15 21.98
N VAL A 97 -12.96 -9.56 20.79
CA VAL A 97 -13.34 -8.17 20.48
C VAL A 97 -14.60 -8.09 19.62
N GLY A 98 -15.27 -9.22 19.39
CA GLY A 98 -16.53 -9.29 18.65
C GLY A 98 -16.38 -9.35 17.13
N GLN A 99 -15.19 -9.63 16.62
CA GLN A 99 -14.85 -9.64 15.20
C GLN A 99 -14.54 -11.05 14.70
N LEU A 100 -14.60 -11.26 13.39
CA LEU A 100 -14.07 -12.45 12.74
C LEU A 100 -12.69 -12.13 12.21
N GLN A 101 -11.68 -12.68 12.87
CA GLN A 101 -10.30 -12.64 12.38
C GLN A 101 -10.16 -13.49 11.12
N ILE A 102 -9.63 -12.90 10.04
CA ILE A 102 -9.48 -13.57 8.74
C ILE A 102 -8.05 -14.08 8.58
N ILE A 103 -7.06 -13.19 8.65
CA ILE A 103 -5.64 -13.52 8.51
C ILE A 103 -4.77 -12.35 8.98
N ASP A 104 -3.60 -12.65 9.53
CA ASP A 104 -2.56 -11.65 9.82
C ASP A 104 -1.38 -11.80 8.86
N LYS A 105 -0.80 -10.67 8.48
CA LYS A 105 0.43 -10.60 7.70
C LYS A 105 1.36 -9.52 8.22
N GLU A 106 2.63 -9.84 8.25
CA GLU A 106 3.67 -8.92 8.70
C GLU A 106 4.77 -8.82 7.64
N VAL A 107 5.34 -7.61 7.52
CA VAL A 107 6.52 -7.34 6.70
C VAL A 107 7.53 -6.60 7.57
N GLU A 108 8.69 -7.21 7.78
CA GLU A 108 9.80 -6.57 8.49
C GLU A 108 10.67 -5.78 7.50
N LEU A 109 10.81 -4.49 7.75
CA LEU A 109 11.65 -3.56 7.00
C LEU A 109 13.01 -3.46 7.69
N THR A 110 14.06 -3.74 6.92
CA THR A 110 15.45 -3.72 7.39
C THR A 110 16.29 -2.71 6.61
N GLY A 111 17.33 -2.17 7.26
CA GLY A 111 18.22 -1.19 6.64
C GLY A 111 17.47 0.06 6.15
N ASP A 112 17.63 0.38 4.87
CA ASP A 112 17.01 1.56 4.24
C ASP A 112 15.63 1.27 3.61
N ALA A 113 15.10 0.06 3.76
CA ALA A 113 13.76 -0.26 3.28
C ALA A 113 12.70 0.56 4.03
N ARG A 114 11.78 1.17 3.29
CA ARG A 114 10.68 1.97 3.85
C ARG A 114 9.30 1.53 3.38
N ILE A 115 9.22 0.56 2.46
CA ILE A 115 7.97 0.13 1.84
C ILE A 115 7.70 -1.33 2.19
N ALA A 116 6.59 -1.58 2.87
CA ALA A 116 6.03 -2.91 3.07
C ALA A 116 4.99 -3.19 1.98
N ARG A 117 5.19 -4.25 1.19
CA ARG A 117 4.25 -4.66 0.15
C ARG A 117 3.48 -5.89 0.60
N PHE A 118 2.15 -5.79 0.57
CA PHE A 118 1.23 -6.88 0.85
C PHE A 118 0.63 -7.34 -0.48
N SER A 119 1.05 -8.51 -0.96
CA SER A 119 0.62 -9.07 -2.24
C SER A 119 0.48 -10.58 -2.16
N GLY A 120 -0.47 -11.15 -2.90
CA GLY A 120 -0.70 -12.61 -2.91
C GLY A 120 -1.22 -13.15 -1.58
N VAL A 121 -1.84 -12.31 -0.76
CA VAL A 121 -2.46 -12.72 0.50
C VAL A 121 -3.77 -13.43 0.18
N LYS A 122 -3.89 -14.67 0.66
CA LYS A 122 -5.05 -15.55 0.40
C LYS A 122 -5.79 -15.86 1.68
N PHE A 123 -7.11 -15.97 1.58
CA PHE A 123 -7.99 -16.50 2.63
C PHE A 123 -9.07 -17.39 2.02
N SER A 124 -9.66 -18.30 2.79
CA SER A 124 -10.58 -19.30 2.24
C SER A 124 -11.95 -18.70 1.91
N LYS A 125 -12.60 -19.22 0.85
CA LYS A 125 -14.00 -18.89 0.54
C LYS A 125 -14.96 -19.23 1.69
N GLN A 126 -14.64 -20.26 2.48
CA GLN A 126 -15.41 -20.62 3.67
C GLN A 126 -15.40 -19.51 4.72
N VAL A 127 -14.27 -18.84 4.94
CA VAL A 127 -14.18 -17.68 5.86
C VAL A 127 -14.96 -16.50 5.28
N TYR A 128 -14.82 -16.23 3.97
CA TYR A 128 -15.62 -15.21 3.30
C TYR A 128 -17.12 -15.41 3.48
N GLU A 129 -17.60 -16.66 3.43
CA GLU A 129 -19.03 -16.94 3.61
C GLU A 129 -19.56 -16.68 5.02
N LYS A 130 -18.68 -16.60 6.02
CA LYS A 130 -19.05 -16.22 7.38
C LYS A 130 -19.18 -14.71 7.57
N LEU A 131 -18.67 -13.88 6.67
CA LEU A 131 -18.73 -12.42 6.79
C LEU A 131 -20.15 -11.88 6.53
N ALA A 132 -20.62 -11.00 7.40
CA ALA A 132 -21.88 -10.28 7.26
C ALA A 132 -21.78 -9.18 6.19
N ASP A 133 -20.70 -8.38 6.23
CA ASP A 133 -20.30 -7.46 5.16
C ASP A 133 -19.19 -8.13 4.34
N LYS A 134 -19.39 -8.22 3.02
CA LYS A 134 -18.43 -8.86 2.12
C LYS A 134 -17.19 -8.00 1.86
N ASP A 135 -17.20 -6.73 2.22
CA ASP A 135 -16.06 -5.83 2.12
C ASP A 135 -15.25 -5.84 3.43
N LEU A 136 -14.33 -6.81 3.57
CA LEU A 136 -13.51 -6.98 4.78
C LEU A 136 -12.69 -5.74 5.11
N ARG A 137 -12.23 -5.64 6.36
CA ARG A 137 -11.39 -4.54 6.85
C ARG A 137 -9.95 -4.99 7.03
N VAL A 138 -9.02 -4.04 6.94
CA VAL A 138 -7.64 -4.20 7.36
C VAL A 138 -7.28 -3.16 8.39
N LEU A 139 -6.72 -3.60 9.51
CA LEU A 139 -6.01 -2.75 10.46
C LEU A 139 -4.51 -2.90 10.21
N VAL A 140 -3.86 -1.82 9.78
CA VAL A 140 -2.40 -1.74 9.73
C VAL A 140 -1.87 -0.89 10.87
N TYR A 141 -0.88 -1.44 11.56
CA TYR A 141 -0.10 -0.74 12.57
C TYR A 141 1.39 -1.02 12.37
N VAL A 142 2.21 -0.09 12.85
CA VAL A 142 3.66 -0.11 12.70
C VAL A 142 4.31 -0.07 14.07
N VAL A 143 5.24 -0.98 14.30
CA VAL A 143 6.00 -1.08 15.56
C VAL A 143 7.48 -1.23 15.28
N SER A 144 8.33 -0.97 16.27
CA SER A 144 9.74 -1.40 16.18
C SER A 144 9.83 -2.93 16.16
N GLY A 145 10.82 -3.47 15.45
CA GLY A 145 11.03 -4.91 15.33
C GLY A 145 11.52 -5.61 16.60
N ARG A 146 11.79 -4.85 17.66
CA ARG A 146 12.14 -5.35 19.01
C ARG A 146 13.38 -6.26 19.01
N ARG A 147 14.37 -5.95 18.18
CA ARG A 147 15.64 -6.69 18.07
C ARG A 147 16.59 -6.41 19.24
N SER A 148 16.45 -5.25 19.86
CA SER A 148 17.36 -4.72 20.89
C SER A 148 16.63 -4.28 22.17
N SER A 149 15.31 -4.06 22.07
CA SER A 149 14.42 -3.68 23.16
C SER A 149 13.15 -4.51 23.11
N GLU A 150 12.59 -4.91 24.25
CA GLU A 150 11.27 -5.56 24.31
C GLU A 150 10.12 -4.58 24.06
N ASP A 151 10.36 -3.30 24.36
CA ASP A 151 9.37 -2.24 24.20
C ASP A 151 9.27 -1.77 22.74
N ASN A 152 8.05 -1.44 22.33
CA ASN A 152 7.82 -0.71 21.08
C ASN A 152 8.39 0.72 21.22
N LEU A 153 9.32 1.11 20.35
CA LEU A 153 9.91 2.45 20.35
C LEU A 153 9.10 3.48 19.55
N LEU A 154 8.17 3.02 18.73
CA LEU A 154 7.48 3.83 17.73
C LEU A 154 6.05 4.19 18.11
N ASP A 155 5.70 5.45 17.94
CA ASP A 155 4.35 5.99 17.93
C ASP A 155 4.02 6.38 16.49
N CYS A 156 3.10 5.64 15.87
CA CYS A 156 2.77 5.75 14.46
C CYS A 156 1.27 5.97 14.25
N SER A 157 0.91 6.58 13.12
CA SER A 157 -0.47 6.52 12.63
C SER A 157 -0.87 5.06 12.33
N ILE A 158 -2.18 4.80 12.34
CA ILE A 158 -2.75 3.52 11.92
C ILE A 158 -3.55 3.68 10.63
N MET A 159 -3.87 2.57 9.98
CA MET A 159 -4.80 2.52 8.86
C MET A 159 -5.89 1.49 9.18
N ASP A 160 -7.14 1.92 9.20
CA ASP A 160 -8.28 1.01 9.35
C ASP A 160 -9.28 1.28 8.22
N LEU A 161 -9.22 0.46 7.18
CA LEU A 161 -9.94 0.67 5.92
C LEU A 161 -10.61 -0.61 5.43
N LYS A 162 -11.68 -0.47 4.65
CA LYS A 162 -12.27 -1.56 3.89
C LYS A 162 -11.42 -1.95 2.69
N ALA A 163 -11.57 -3.19 2.19
CA ALA A 163 -10.85 -3.69 1.02
C ALA A 163 -11.10 -2.85 -0.24
N SER A 164 -12.33 -2.38 -0.43
CA SER A 164 -12.67 -1.43 -1.50
C SER A 164 -11.89 -0.10 -1.44
N GLN A 165 -11.41 0.29 -0.27
CA GLN A 165 -10.71 1.57 -0.06
C GLN A 165 -9.19 1.46 -0.24
N PHE A 166 -8.58 0.29 -0.06
CA PHE A 166 -7.11 0.13 -0.12
C PHE A 166 -6.57 -0.56 -1.39
N MET A 167 -7.44 -1.14 -2.22
CA MET A 167 -7.05 -1.82 -3.45
C MET A 167 -6.15 -0.94 -4.34
N ASP A 168 -4.98 -1.49 -4.68
CA ASP A 168 -3.99 -0.89 -5.58
C ASP A 168 -3.52 0.51 -5.16
N LYS A 169 -3.42 0.73 -3.85
CA LYS A 169 -2.94 1.99 -3.28
C LYS A 169 -1.69 1.81 -2.43
N ARG A 170 -0.89 2.86 -2.33
CA ARG A 170 0.17 3.01 -1.33
C ARG A 170 -0.27 4.02 -0.29
N PHE A 171 -0.15 3.67 0.98
CA PHE A 171 -0.44 4.56 2.10
C PHE A 171 0.84 4.96 2.81
N LEU A 172 0.88 6.21 3.26
CA LEU A 172 2.02 6.75 4.02
C LEU A 172 1.66 6.78 5.50
N ILE A 173 2.37 5.98 6.30
CA ILE A 173 2.25 6.00 7.75
C ILE A 173 3.45 6.76 8.32
N GLY A 174 3.18 7.83 9.05
CA GLY A 174 4.23 8.55 9.76
C GLY A 174 4.44 7.97 11.15
N CYS A 175 5.71 7.95 11.55
CA CYS A 175 6.17 7.42 12.80
C CYS A 175 7.13 8.40 13.50
N LYS A 176 7.01 8.46 14.82
CA LYS A 176 7.94 9.16 15.71
C LYS A 176 8.30 8.25 16.89
N LEU A 177 9.25 8.67 17.75
CA LEU A 177 9.46 8.00 19.02
C LEU A 177 8.31 8.30 19.99
N ASN A 178 8.01 7.37 20.89
CA ASN A 178 6.99 7.57 21.94
C ASN A 178 7.26 8.83 22.79
N GLU A 179 8.53 9.18 23.00
CA GLU A 179 8.95 10.36 23.77
C GLU A 179 8.97 11.67 22.94
N GLU A 180 8.79 11.61 21.63
CA GLU A 180 8.77 12.80 20.79
C GLU A 180 7.43 13.54 20.94
N PRO A 181 7.44 14.87 21.17
CA PRO A 181 6.21 15.63 21.17
C PRO A 181 5.55 15.54 19.80
N ALA A 182 4.22 15.67 19.82
CA ALA A 182 3.42 15.82 18.62
C ALA A 182 3.99 16.93 17.73
N GLN A 183 4.45 16.62 16.51
CA GLN A 183 4.89 17.67 15.58
C GLN A 183 3.67 18.29 14.91
N ALA A 184 3.41 19.56 15.20
CA ALA A 184 2.36 20.33 14.55
C ALA A 184 2.65 20.40 13.04
N GLY A 185 1.70 19.91 12.23
CA GLY A 185 1.75 20.05 10.77
C GLY A 185 2.49 18.96 10.00
N ALA A 186 2.78 17.80 10.60
CA ALA A 186 3.38 16.68 9.88
C ALA A 186 2.46 15.45 9.74
N GLY A 187 1.24 15.49 10.27
CA GLY A 187 0.35 14.32 10.31
C GLY A 187 0.86 13.15 11.16
N MET A 188 2.03 13.29 11.81
CA MET A 188 2.77 12.21 12.47
C MET A 188 2.33 11.93 13.92
N VAL A 189 1.06 12.16 14.26
CA VAL A 189 0.59 12.02 15.65
C VAL A 189 -0.83 11.50 15.70
N GLY A 190 -1.04 10.36 16.35
CA GLY A 190 -2.28 9.99 17.05
C GLY A 190 -3.60 9.96 16.25
N ASN A 191 -3.56 10.18 14.94
CA ASN A 191 -4.73 10.13 14.08
C ASN A 191 -4.91 8.72 13.53
N SER A 192 -6.16 8.25 13.51
CA SER A 192 -6.57 6.92 13.01
C SER A 192 -6.36 6.69 11.51
N TYR A 193 -5.63 7.59 10.83
CA TYR A 193 -5.55 7.61 9.37
C TYR A 193 -4.12 7.83 8.88
N PRO A 194 -3.78 7.25 7.71
CA PRO A 194 -2.56 7.56 6.99
C PRO A 194 -2.40 9.06 6.71
N ILE A 195 -1.15 9.48 6.52
CA ILE A 195 -0.78 10.87 6.25
C ILE A 195 -0.95 11.23 4.78
N ALA A 196 -0.91 10.24 3.89
CA ALA A 196 -1.20 10.38 2.47
C ALA A 196 -1.56 9.02 1.87
N CYS A 197 -2.22 9.04 0.72
CA CYS A 197 -2.32 7.88 -0.15
C CYS A 197 -1.94 8.25 -1.59
N TYR A 198 -1.44 7.24 -2.29
CA TYR A 198 -1.01 7.30 -3.68
C TYR A 198 -1.64 6.14 -4.45
N ALA A 199 -1.92 6.34 -5.73
CA ALA A 199 -2.22 5.22 -6.62
C ALA A 199 -0.94 4.38 -6.82
N LEU A 200 -1.06 3.06 -6.80
CA LEU A 200 0.06 2.21 -7.21
C LEU A 200 0.24 2.29 -8.73
N PRO A 201 1.48 2.20 -9.23
CA PRO A 201 1.72 2.05 -10.66
C PRO A 201 1.00 0.82 -11.19
N SER A 202 0.47 0.92 -12.40
CA SER A 202 -0.17 -0.22 -13.05
C SER A 202 0.82 -1.38 -13.21
N ALA A 203 0.33 -2.63 -13.21
CA ALA A 203 1.18 -3.80 -13.40
C ALA A 203 2.01 -3.66 -14.70
N GLY A 204 3.34 -3.59 -14.57
CA GLY A 204 4.29 -3.41 -15.68
C GLY A 204 4.88 -2.01 -15.82
N GLU A 205 4.42 -1.02 -15.06
CA GLU A 205 5.05 0.30 -15.00
C GLU A 205 6.40 0.27 -14.26
N ALA A 206 7.30 1.17 -14.65
CA ALA A 206 8.63 1.23 -14.07
C ALA A 206 8.56 1.59 -12.57
N PRO A 207 9.35 0.95 -11.69
CA PRO A 207 9.38 1.27 -10.25
C PRO A 207 9.76 2.73 -9.92
N SER A 208 10.32 3.45 -10.89
CA SER A 208 10.71 4.86 -10.78
C SER A 208 9.61 5.84 -11.19
N ALA A 209 8.40 5.37 -11.52
CA ALA A 209 7.28 6.24 -11.82
C ALA A 209 6.98 7.14 -10.60
N GLN A 210 6.90 8.44 -10.85
CA GLN A 210 6.52 9.39 -9.82
C GLN A 210 5.07 9.12 -9.41
N LEU A 211 4.86 8.83 -8.12
CA LEU A 211 3.52 8.57 -7.62
C LEU A 211 2.72 9.86 -7.50
N ASN A 212 1.43 9.78 -7.83
CA ASN A 212 0.49 10.87 -7.68
C ASN A 212 -0.32 10.67 -6.40
N PHE A 213 -0.61 11.76 -5.68
CA PHE A 213 -1.58 11.70 -4.60
C PHE A 213 -2.93 11.28 -5.14
N LEU A 214 -3.65 10.44 -4.41
CA LEU A 214 -4.96 9.97 -4.82
C LEU A 214 -6.06 10.62 -3.98
N VAL A 215 -7.05 11.19 -4.65
CA VAL A 215 -8.30 11.64 -4.04
C VAL A 215 -9.42 10.76 -4.59
N SER A 216 -10.16 10.10 -3.71
CA SER A 216 -11.32 9.31 -4.09
C SER A 216 -12.58 10.17 -3.97
N CYS A 217 -13.54 10.01 -4.88
CA CYS A 217 -14.86 10.59 -4.74
C CYS A 217 -15.96 9.54 -4.89
N SER A 218 -17.07 9.75 -4.20
CA SER A 218 -18.32 9.04 -4.44
C SER A 218 -19.11 9.64 -5.61
N GLU A 219 -20.14 8.93 -6.06
CA GLU A 219 -21.09 9.45 -7.06
C GLU A 219 -21.88 10.67 -6.56
N THR A 220 -22.06 10.79 -5.24
CA THR A 220 -22.68 11.93 -4.57
C THR A 220 -21.75 13.13 -4.43
N GLY A 221 -20.48 12.99 -4.82
CA GLY A 221 -19.48 14.06 -4.77
C GLY A 221 -18.75 14.17 -3.44
N ASP A 222 -18.95 13.23 -2.52
CA ASP A 222 -18.17 13.18 -1.28
C ASP A 222 -16.72 12.86 -1.62
N MET A 223 -15.77 13.58 -1.01
CA MET A 223 -14.35 13.40 -1.24
C MET A 223 -13.72 12.63 -0.09
N GLU A 224 -12.72 11.82 -0.40
CA GLU A 224 -11.89 11.11 0.57
C GLU A 224 -10.42 11.27 0.18
N TRP A 225 -9.56 11.51 1.18
CA TRP A 225 -8.12 11.53 1.02
C TRP A 225 -7.47 10.73 2.14
N ALA A 226 -6.62 9.76 1.77
CA ALA A 226 -5.94 8.88 2.72
C ALA A 226 -6.90 8.17 3.72
N GLY A 227 -8.09 7.77 3.28
CA GLY A 227 -9.10 7.16 4.15
C GLY A 227 -9.96 8.15 4.94
N GLN A 228 -9.63 9.45 4.88
CA GLN A 228 -10.33 10.50 5.62
C GLN A 228 -11.38 11.17 4.74
N PRO A 229 -12.65 11.28 5.19
CA PRO A 229 -13.66 12.05 4.49
C PRO A 229 -13.32 13.55 4.53
N MET A 230 -13.41 14.21 3.38
CA MET A 230 -13.16 15.64 3.20
C MET A 230 -14.49 16.36 2.99
N ALA A 231 -14.79 17.32 3.86
CA ALA A 231 -16.05 18.07 3.79
C ALA A 231 -16.18 18.90 2.51
N ASP A 232 -15.06 19.47 2.04
CA ASP A 232 -15.00 20.31 0.84
C ASP A 232 -13.55 20.43 0.33
N LEU A 233 -13.36 21.27 -0.70
CA LEU A 233 -12.07 21.50 -1.34
C LEU A 233 -11.08 22.23 -0.42
N GLU A 234 -11.56 23.07 0.49
CA GLU A 234 -10.71 23.77 1.46
C GLU A 234 -10.19 22.82 2.54
N ALA A 235 -11.03 21.89 2.99
CA ALA A 235 -10.62 20.79 3.88
C ALA A 235 -9.52 19.94 3.22
N LEU A 236 -9.71 19.56 1.95
CA LEU A 236 -8.70 18.84 1.17
C LEU A 236 -7.40 19.64 1.02
N LYS A 237 -7.48 20.94 0.67
CA LYS A 237 -6.32 21.84 0.57
C LYS A 237 -5.57 21.93 1.90
N ALA A 238 -6.30 22.05 3.02
CA ALA A 238 -5.74 22.10 4.36
C ALA A 238 -5.03 20.80 4.76
N ALA A 239 -5.53 19.65 4.31
CA ALA A 239 -4.95 18.34 4.56
C ALA A 239 -3.67 18.09 3.75
N ILE A 240 -3.65 18.45 2.46
CA ILE A 240 -2.50 18.26 1.56
C ILE A 240 -1.36 19.24 1.84
N ARG A 241 -1.67 20.51 2.17
CA ARG A 241 -0.67 21.58 2.38
C ARG A 241 0.50 21.19 3.30
N PRO A 242 0.26 20.67 4.53
CA PRO A 242 1.36 20.27 5.41
C PRO A 242 2.25 19.18 4.81
N VAL A 243 1.69 18.21 4.08
CA VAL A 243 2.46 17.13 3.44
C VAL A 243 3.39 17.70 2.37
N LEU A 244 2.88 18.57 1.51
CA LEU A 244 3.71 19.22 0.48
C LEU A 244 4.78 20.11 1.10
N ALA A 245 4.43 20.88 2.13
CA ALA A 245 5.38 21.76 2.83
C ALA A 245 6.52 20.95 3.46
N ASP A 246 6.22 19.81 4.08
CA ASP A 246 7.23 18.90 4.64
C ASP A 246 8.14 18.33 3.54
N MET A 247 7.57 17.91 2.40
CA MET A 247 8.37 17.44 1.24
C MET A 247 9.33 18.52 0.74
N VAL A 248 8.86 19.76 0.58
CA VAL A 248 9.70 20.89 0.16
C VAL A 248 10.81 21.16 1.17
N LYS A 249 10.47 21.18 2.47
CA LYS A 249 11.41 21.39 3.59
C LYS A 249 12.49 20.31 3.64
N ASN A 250 12.13 19.07 3.31
CA ASN A 250 13.04 17.92 3.24
C ASN A 250 13.77 17.81 1.89
N GLY A 251 13.72 18.86 1.05
CA GLY A 251 14.55 18.96 -0.15
C GLY A 251 14.00 18.27 -1.40
N ALA A 252 12.70 17.92 -1.44
CA ALA A 252 12.08 17.36 -2.63
C ALA A 252 12.25 18.32 -3.82
N LYS A 253 12.87 17.84 -4.90
CA LYS A 253 13.08 18.62 -6.13
C LYS A 253 11.79 18.74 -6.94
N GLU A 254 11.00 17.67 -6.95
CA GLU A 254 9.73 17.55 -7.64
C GLU A 254 8.67 17.09 -6.64
N LEU A 255 7.50 17.73 -6.67
CA LEU A 255 6.34 17.35 -5.87
C LEU A 255 5.47 16.39 -6.69
N PRO A 256 4.78 15.42 -6.03
CA PRO A 256 3.92 14.47 -6.72
C PRO A 256 2.83 15.19 -7.54
N GLY A 257 2.24 14.53 -8.52
CA GLY A 257 0.98 15.00 -9.11
C GLY A 257 -0.21 14.70 -8.20
N ILE A 258 -1.43 14.93 -8.72
CA ILE A 258 -2.68 14.54 -8.09
C ILE A 258 -3.56 13.80 -9.09
N GLU A 259 -4.15 12.71 -8.65
CA GLU A 259 -5.09 11.88 -9.38
C GLU A 259 -6.41 11.80 -8.61
N THR A 260 -7.48 11.57 -9.38
CA THR A 260 -8.84 11.50 -8.84
C THR A 260 -9.50 10.21 -9.31
N GLN A 261 -10.10 9.46 -8.39
CA GLN A 261 -10.80 8.20 -8.68
C GLN A 261 -12.27 8.33 -8.30
N GLY A 262 -13.18 7.97 -9.21
CA GLY A 262 -14.63 8.04 -8.97
C GLY A 262 -15.24 9.45 -9.03
N CYS A 263 -14.42 10.49 -9.20
CA CYS A 263 -14.90 11.87 -9.26
C CYS A 263 -15.55 12.21 -10.61
N MET A 264 -16.66 12.96 -10.55
CA MET A 264 -17.25 13.58 -11.74
C MET A 264 -16.25 14.55 -12.39
N MET A 265 -16.29 14.68 -13.73
CA MET A 265 -15.32 15.51 -14.48
C MET A 265 -15.14 16.92 -13.92
N GLY A 266 -16.21 17.58 -13.47
CA GLY A 266 -16.15 18.92 -12.87
C GLY A 266 -15.38 18.96 -11.55
N ALA A 267 -15.62 17.97 -10.67
CA ALA A 267 -14.91 17.86 -9.39
C ALA A 267 -13.42 17.55 -9.61
N SER A 268 -13.11 16.65 -10.56
CA SER A 268 -11.72 16.35 -10.93
C SER A 268 -10.94 17.58 -11.40
N GLY A 269 -11.56 18.46 -12.19
CA GLY A 269 -10.96 19.72 -12.62
C GLY A 269 -10.63 20.62 -11.43
N ALA A 270 -11.62 20.86 -10.56
CA ALA A 270 -11.45 21.73 -9.39
C ALA A 270 -10.36 21.23 -8.43
N ILE A 271 -10.26 19.91 -8.20
CA ILE A 271 -9.22 19.31 -7.35
C ILE A 271 -7.82 19.56 -7.94
N ARG A 272 -7.65 19.39 -9.26
CA ARG A 272 -6.37 19.61 -9.95
C ARG A 272 -5.95 21.07 -9.90
N ASP A 273 -6.89 21.98 -10.17
CA ASP A 273 -6.63 23.43 -10.15
C ASP A 273 -6.19 23.89 -8.75
N MET A 274 -6.91 23.45 -7.70
CA MET A 274 -6.53 23.71 -6.31
C MET A 274 -5.13 23.18 -5.98
N TYR A 275 -4.81 21.97 -6.45
CA TYR A 275 -3.52 21.35 -6.17
C TYR A 275 -2.34 22.08 -6.82
N GLU A 276 -2.50 22.52 -8.07
CA GLU A 276 -1.46 23.30 -8.76
C GLU A 276 -1.25 24.68 -8.12
N GLU A 277 -2.34 25.33 -7.70
CA GLU A 277 -2.25 26.56 -6.89
C GLU A 277 -1.46 26.31 -5.61
N LEU A 278 -1.80 25.23 -4.88
CA LEU A 278 -1.15 24.87 -3.64
C LEU A 278 0.35 24.56 -3.81
N LYS A 279 0.74 23.86 -4.88
CA LYS A 279 2.16 23.66 -5.26
C LYS A 279 2.89 24.99 -5.44
N GLY A 280 2.24 25.96 -6.10
CA GLY A 280 2.75 27.31 -6.27
C GLY A 280 2.93 28.05 -4.93
N GLU A 281 1.99 27.91 -3.99
CA GLU A 281 2.07 28.51 -2.65
C GLU A 281 3.26 27.97 -1.83
N VAL A 282 3.43 26.64 -1.80
CA VAL A 282 4.49 26.01 -0.99
C VAL A 282 5.88 26.20 -1.60
N GLY A 283 5.99 26.23 -2.94
CA GLY A 283 7.25 26.40 -3.64
C GLY A 283 7.88 27.79 -3.51
N LYS A 284 7.06 28.84 -3.34
CA LYS A 284 7.50 30.24 -3.20
C LYS A 284 8.19 30.55 -1.86
N LYS A 285 8.09 29.67 -0.86
CA LYS A 285 8.71 29.87 0.47
C LYS A 285 10.18 29.42 0.54
N ARG A 286 10.83 29.17 -0.60
CA ARG A 286 12.27 28.86 -0.70
C ARG A 286 13.14 30.10 -0.72
#